data_AF-A0A519JV91-F1
#
_entry.id   AF-A0A519JV91-F1
#
_cell.length_a   1.000
_cell.length_b   1.000
_cell.length_c   1.000
_cell.angle_alpha   90.00
_cell.angle_beta   90.00
_cell.angle_gamma   90.00
#
_symmetry.space_group_name_H-M   'P 1'
#
loop_
_entity.id
_entity.type
_entity.pdbx_description
1 polymer ?
#
loop_
_entity_poly.entity_id
_entity_poly.type
_entity_poly.pdbx_seq_one_letter_code
_entity_poly.pdbx_strand_id
1 'polypeptide(L)'
;MRLSARLLAASALALSFAFPAVAQDAATIQRAERVRDGALEQNIALDYVTRLTTRFGARPAGSPSEQAASAWAADYMREHGFQNVRIETFPLVGWERGEESASIVGEHPQRLVVAALGHSPGTNGVIEAEVVRFTSLEALNAAPAGSLAGKIAYVDAGQMVRMQDGAGYGPLTRIRGAGPAAAASKGAVAFIMRSVGSDEH
;
A
#
# COMPACT_ATOMS: atom_id res chain seq x y z
N MET A 1 24.96 8.60 57.65
CA MET A 1 24.63 7.94 56.38
C MET A 1 25.90 7.36 55.77
N ARG A 2 26.13 6.04 55.92
CA ARG A 2 27.27 5.34 55.32
C ARG A 2 26.80 4.73 54.01
N LEU A 3 27.10 5.37 52.88
CA LEU A 3 26.92 4.72 51.58
C LEU A 3 27.86 3.50 51.56
N SER A 4 27.26 2.31 51.58
CA SER A 4 27.97 1.04 51.58
C SER A 4 28.84 0.92 50.32
N ALA A 5 30.14 0.67 50.50
CA ALA A 5 31.13 0.46 49.43
C ALA A 5 30.71 -0.59 48.38
N ARG A 6 29.74 -1.45 48.71
CA ARG A 6 29.13 -2.44 47.80
C ARG A 6 28.29 -1.80 46.67
N LEU A 7 27.66 -0.64 46.88
CA LEU A 7 26.91 0.08 45.84
C LEU A 7 27.85 0.81 44.85
N LEU A 8 29.00 1.30 45.32
CA LEU A 8 30.05 1.86 44.47
C LEU A 8 30.72 0.80 43.58
N ALA A 9 30.95 -0.41 44.09
CA ALA A 9 31.55 -1.50 43.32
C ALA A 9 30.65 -2.03 42.19
N ALA A 10 29.33 -2.10 42.42
CA ALA A 10 28.37 -2.50 41.38
C ALA A 10 28.23 -1.46 40.25
N SER A 11 28.45 -0.18 40.56
CA SER A 11 28.42 0.92 39.60
C SER A 11 29.65 0.93 38.69
N ALA A 12 30.82 0.55 39.21
CA ALA A 12 32.06 0.48 38.45
C ALA A 12 32.09 -0.69 37.43
N LEU A 13 31.40 -1.81 37.72
CA LEU A 13 31.33 -2.95 36.81
C LEU A 13 30.39 -2.71 35.61
N ALA A 14 29.37 -1.86 35.78
CA ALA A 14 28.46 -1.48 34.70
C ALA A 14 29.10 -0.52 33.67
N LEU A 15 30.10 0.29 34.06
CA LEU A 15 30.87 1.10 33.12
C LEU A 15 31.83 0.26 32.25
N SER A 16 32.23 -0.93 32.71
CA SER A 16 33.16 -1.81 31.97
C SER A 16 32.49 -2.60 30.84
N PHE A 17 31.16 -2.62 30.77
CA PHE A 17 30.38 -3.22 29.67
C PHE A 17 29.86 -2.20 28.66
N ALA A 18 30.35 -0.95 28.70
CA ALA A 18 30.18 -0.03 27.59
C ALA A 18 31.05 -0.52 26.42
N PHE A 19 30.48 -1.40 25.59
CA PHE A 19 31.03 -1.65 24.27
C PHE A 19 31.16 -0.29 23.57
N PRO A 20 32.35 0.11 23.11
CA PRO A 20 32.45 1.32 22.30
C PRO A 20 31.53 1.11 21.10
N ALA A 21 30.59 2.04 20.90
CA ALA A 21 29.91 2.12 19.62
C ALA A 21 31.00 2.27 18.57
N VAL A 22 31.23 1.22 17.77
CA VAL A 22 32.26 1.23 16.74
C VAL A 22 31.76 2.22 15.68
N ALA A 23 32.28 3.44 15.72
CA ALA A 23 32.08 4.40 14.65
C ALA A 23 32.57 3.78 13.34
N GLN A 24 31.86 4.05 12.25
CA GLN A 24 32.28 3.62 10.91
C GLN A 24 33.69 4.18 10.65
N ASP A 25 34.58 3.34 10.10
CA ASP A 25 35.95 3.79 9.80
C ASP A 25 35.93 4.89 8.72
N ALA A 26 36.96 5.74 8.74
CA ALA A 26 37.05 6.89 7.84
C ALA A 26 37.01 6.51 6.36
N ALA A 27 37.53 5.33 5.97
CA ALA A 27 37.51 4.88 4.58
C ALA A 27 36.10 4.46 4.15
N THR A 28 35.30 3.89 5.06
CA THR A 28 33.88 3.62 4.83
C THR A 28 33.07 4.90 4.69
N ILE A 29 33.31 5.91 5.54
CA ILE A 29 32.67 7.23 5.42
C ILE A 29 33.00 7.86 4.06
N GLN A 30 34.28 7.91 3.67
CA GLN A 30 34.70 8.46 2.38
C GLN A 30 34.10 7.72 1.18
N ARG A 31 33.93 6.39 1.28
CA ARG A 31 33.24 5.62 0.23
C ARG A 31 31.76 6.00 0.13
N ALA A 32 31.08 6.13 1.27
CA ALA A 32 29.68 6.52 1.31
C ALA A 32 29.48 7.94 0.77
N GLU A 33 30.39 8.88 1.08
CA GLU A 33 30.38 10.23 0.53
C GLU A 33 30.48 10.22 -1.00
N ARG A 34 31.40 9.44 -1.58
CA ARG A 34 31.49 9.30 -3.05
C ARG A 34 30.21 8.75 -3.67
N VAL A 35 29.56 7.79 -3.03
CA VAL A 35 28.27 7.24 -3.51
C VAL A 35 27.17 8.28 -3.41
N ARG A 36 27.08 9.02 -2.29
CA ARG A 36 26.12 10.12 -2.10
C ARG A 36 26.31 11.17 -3.17
N ASP A 37 27.53 11.65 -3.37
CA ASP A 37 27.84 12.73 -4.30
C ASP A 37 27.55 12.28 -5.74
N GLY A 38 27.93 11.05 -6.10
CA GLY A 38 27.54 10.45 -7.37
C GLY A 38 26.02 10.37 -7.57
N ALA A 39 25.25 10.04 -6.54
CA ALA A 39 23.78 10.00 -6.61
C ALA A 39 23.13 11.38 -6.73
N LEU A 40 23.78 12.44 -6.24
CA LEU A 40 23.30 13.82 -6.33
C LEU A 40 23.68 14.49 -7.65
N GLU A 41 24.84 14.15 -8.21
CA GLU A 41 25.37 14.72 -9.45
C GLU A 41 24.87 13.99 -10.71
N GLN A 42 24.55 12.70 -10.60
CA GLN A 42 24.07 11.88 -11.71
C GLN A 42 22.56 11.67 -11.66
N ASN A 43 21.97 11.29 -12.79
CA ASN A 43 20.52 11.21 -12.93
C ASN A 43 19.99 9.81 -13.28
N ILE A 44 20.76 8.76 -12.98
CA ILE A 44 20.44 7.38 -13.36
C ILE A 44 19.07 6.91 -12.83
N ALA A 45 18.69 7.33 -11.62
CA ALA A 45 17.40 6.98 -11.03
C ALA A 45 16.22 7.61 -11.78
N LEU A 46 16.33 8.88 -12.17
CA LEU A 46 15.28 9.57 -12.93
C LEU A 46 15.19 9.01 -14.35
N ASP A 47 16.32 8.74 -15.00
CA ASP A 47 16.34 8.10 -16.33
C ASP A 47 15.68 6.72 -16.29
N TYR A 48 16.03 5.89 -15.30
CA TYR A 48 15.44 4.56 -15.14
C TYR A 48 13.92 4.64 -14.94
N VAL A 49 13.44 5.45 -13.98
CA VAL A 49 11.99 5.56 -13.74
C VAL A 49 11.27 6.17 -14.93
N THR A 50 11.86 7.14 -15.63
CA THR A 50 11.28 7.75 -16.83
C THR A 50 11.12 6.74 -17.95
N ARG A 51 12.15 5.93 -18.23
CA ARG A 51 12.08 4.87 -19.25
C ARG A 51 11.03 3.83 -18.87
N LEU A 52 11.01 3.41 -17.61
CA LEU A 52 10.08 2.41 -17.11
C LEU A 52 8.62 2.89 -17.20
N THR A 53 8.33 4.12 -16.78
CA THR A 53 6.96 4.64 -16.78
C THR A 53 6.50 5.09 -18.16
N THR A 54 7.38 5.68 -18.97
CA THR A 54 7.02 6.21 -20.29
C THR A 54 6.83 5.09 -21.33
N ARG A 55 7.65 4.04 -21.27
CA ARG A 55 7.59 2.95 -22.26
C ARG A 55 6.49 1.93 -21.96
N PHE A 56 6.24 1.66 -20.68
CA PHE A 56 5.37 0.55 -20.26
C PHE A 56 4.08 1.02 -19.57
N GLY A 57 4.07 2.22 -18.98
CA GLY A 57 2.90 2.76 -18.30
C GLY A 57 2.45 1.89 -17.11
N ALA A 58 1.14 1.69 -17.00
CA ALA A 58 0.53 0.80 -16.01
C ALA A 58 0.91 -0.65 -16.31
N ARG A 59 1.35 -1.36 -15.28
CA ARG A 59 1.91 -2.71 -15.40
C ARG A 59 1.43 -3.59 -14.24
N PRO A 60 0.11 -3.93 -14.19
CA PRO A 60 -0.43 -4.87 -13.22
C PRO A 60 0.28 -6.23 -13.30
N ALA A 61 0.35 -6.94 -12.18
CA ALA A 61 1.02 -8.24 -12.11
C ALA A 61 0.44 -9.23 -13.14
N GLY A 62 1.32 -9.88 -13.92
CA GLY A 62 0.94 -10.84 -14.94
C GLY A 62 0.50 -10.22 -16.28
N SER A 63 0.36 -8.89 -16.37
CA SER A 63 0.01 -8.23 -17.63
C SER A 63 1.14 -8.32 -18.67
N PRO A 64 0.82 -8.22 -19.98
CA PRO A 64 1.86 -8.13 -21.02
C PRO A 64 2.85 -6.98 -20.80
N SER A 65 2.38 -5.85 -20.25
CA SER A 65 3.23 -4.69 -19.95
C SER A 65 4.22 -4.99 -18.81
N GLU A 66 3.79 -5.69 -17.76
CA GLU A 66 4.67 -6.10 -16.67
C GLU A 66 5.76 -7.08 -17.13
N GLN A 67 5.40 -8.06 -17.97
CA GLN A 67 6.35 -9.00 -18.56
C GLN A 67 7.38 -8.29 -19.46
N ALA A 68 6.93 -7.37 -20.32
CA ALA A 68 7.80 -6.59 -21.19
C ALA A 68 8.74 -5.67 -20.37
N ALA A 69 8.23 -5.05 -19.31
CA ALA A 69 9.01 -4.22 -18.41
C ALA A 69 10.08 -5.03 -17.65
N SER A 70 9.75 -6.26 -17.24
CA SER A 70 10.69 -7.19 -16.58
C SER A 70 11.84 -7.59 -17.50
N ALA A 71 11.52 -7.97 -18.75
CA ALA A 71 12.53 -8.27 -19.76
C ALA A 71 13.46 -7.08 -20.02
N TRP A 72 12.88 -5.89 -20.23
CA TRP A 72 13.65 -4.66 -20.41
C TRP A 72 14.52 -4.32 -19.20
N ALA A 73 14.01 -4.47 -17.98
CA ALA A 73 14.77 -4.18 -16.77
C ALA A 73 15.99 -5.12 -16.62
N ALA A 74 15.84 -6.40 -16.99
CA ALA A 74 16.95 -7.35 -17.01
C ALA A 74 18.02 -6.92 -18.02
N ASP A 75 17.64 -6.49 -19.22
CA ASP A 75 18.58 -6.01 -20.22
C ASP A 75 19.25 -4.71 -19.77
N TYR A 76 18.50 -3.77 -19.21
CA TYR A 76 19.05 -2.54 -18.63
C TYR A 76 20.12 -2.86 -17.58
N MET A 77 19.87 -3.81 -16.67
CA MET A 77 20.87 -4.22 -15.68
C MET A 77 22.13 -4.81 -16.34
N ARG A 78 21.97 -5.68 -17.35
CA ARG A 78 23.13 -6.26 -18.08
C ARG A 78 23.97 -5.18 -18.77
N GLU A 79 23.32 -4.22 -19.43
CA GLU A 79 23.97 -3.09 -20.10
C GLU A 79 24.77 -2.21 -19.10
N HIS A 80 24.32 -2.12 -17.85
CA HIS A 80 24.99 -1.37 -16.79
C HIS A 80 26.02 -2.21 -16.01
N GLY A 81 26.41 -3.37 -16.52
CA GLY A 81 27.50 -4.18 -15.97
C GLY A 81 27.13 -5.03 -14.76
N PHE A 82 25.84 -5.18 -14.44
CA PHE A 82 25.41 -6.11 -13.40
C PHE A 82 25.67 -7.55 -13.83
N GLN A 83 26.10 -8.37 -12.86
CA GLN A 83 26.37 -9.79 -13.07
C GLN A 83 25.20 -10.65 -12.57
N ASN A 84 25.07 -11.87 -13.10
CA ASN A 84 24.05 -12.84 -12.66
C ASN A 84 22.60 -12.32 -12.78
N VAL A 85 22.30 -11.55 -13.82
CA VAL A 85 20.94 -11.02 -14.06
C VAL A 85 20.04 -12.11 -14.64
N ARG A 86 19.00 -12.47 -13.88
CA ARG A 86 18.02 -13.52 -14.22
C ARG A 86 16.59 -13.05 -13.95
N ILE A 87 15.66 -13.58 -14.73
CA ILE A 87 14.22 -13.42 -14.51
C ILE A 87 13.75 -14.72 -13.83
N GLU A 88 13.16 -14.59 -12.64
CA GLU A 88 12.59 -15.71 -11.90
C GLU A 88 11.06 -15.68 -12.04
N THR A 89 10.48 -16.81 -12.45
CA THR A 89 9.04 -16.94 -12.66
C THR A 89 8.36 -17.59 -11.47
N PHE A 90 7.16 -17.14 -11.11
CA PHE A 90 6.33 -17.73 -10.06
C PHE A 90 4.85 -17.71 -10.48
N PRO A 91 4.01 -18.65 -9.99
CA PRO A 91 2.59 -18.65 -10.31
C PRO A 91 1.89 -17.46 -9.63
N LEU A 92 0.90 -16.89 -10.33
CA LEU A 92 0.09 -15.78 -9.81
C LEU A 92 -1.39 -15.97 -10.14
N VAL A 93 -2.26 -15.43 -9.29
CA VAL A 93 -3.69 -15.31 -9.59
C VAL A 93 -3.88 -13.99 -10.34
N GLY A 94 -4.07 -14.09 -11.65
CA GLY A 94 -4.31 -12.94 -12.50
C GLY A 94 -5.68 -12.32 -12.21
N TRP A 95 -5.75 -11.00 -12.31
CA TRP A 95 -7.01 -10.27 -12.29
C TRP A 95 -6.92 -9.10 -13.27
N GLU A 96 -7.89 -9.03 -14.16
CA GLU A 96 -8.05 -7.94 -15.10
C GLU A 96 -9.31 -7.15 -14.74
N ARG A 97 -9.16 -5.84 -14.67
CA ARG A 97 -10.26 -4.93 -14.40
C ARG A 97 -11.13 -4.83 -15.65
N GLY A 98 -12.41 -5.16 -15.52
CA GLY A 98 -13.41 -4.93 -16.57
C GLY A 98 -13.96 -3.50 -16.58
N GLU A 99 -15.12 -3.32 -17.21
CA GLU A 99 -15.83 -2.04 -17.18
C GLU A 99 -16.44 -1.78 -15.80
N GLU A 100 -16.44 -0.52 -15.39
CA GLU A 100 -16.99 -0.08 -14.11
C GLU A 100 -17.75 1.23 -14.27
N SER A 101 -18.92 1.30 -13.64
CA SER A 101 -19.72 2.52 -13.56
C SER A 101 -20.59 2.48 -12.31
N ALA A 102 -20.88 3.65 -11.75
CA ALA A 102 -21.82 3.80 -10.66
C ALA A 102 -22.46 5.20 -10.72
N SER A 103 -23.70 5.28 -10.28
CA SER A 103 -24.46 6.52 -10.20
C SER A 103 -25.38 6.49 -8.99
N ILE A 104 -25.59 7.65 -8.38
CA ILE A 104 -26.77 7.90 -7.54
C ILE A 104 -27.96 8.04 -8.49
N VAL A 105 -29.04 7.31 -8.19
CA VAL A 105 -30.31 7.33 -8.93
C VAL A 105 -31.39 8.04 -8.12
N GLY A 106 -32.52 8.39 -8.75
CA GLY A 106 -33.65 9.08 -8.11
C GLY A 106 -33.78 10.55 -8.50
N GLU A 107 -34.32 11.38 -7.60
CA GLU A 107 -34.65 12.81 -7.87
C GLU A 107 -33.43 13.68 -8.18
N HIS A 108 -32.26 13.34 -7.61
CA HIS A 108 -31.01 14.05 -7.80
C HIS A 108 -29.93 13.11 -8.35
N PRO A 109 -30.07 12.67 -9.62
CA PRO A 109 -29.17 11.68 -10.20
C PRO A 109 -27.78 12.28 -10.39
N GLN A 110 -26.75 11.53 -9.99
CA GLN A 110 -25.36 11.96 -10.08
C GLN A 110 -24.46 10.80 -10.49
N ARG A 111 -23.61 11.01 -11.50
CA ARG A 111 -22.59 10.03 -11.88
C ARG A 111 -21.46 10.04 -10.85
N LEU A 112 -21.01 8.87 -10.46
CA LEU A 112 -19.86 8.70 -9.56
C LEU A 112 -18.62 8.28 -10.35
N VAL A 113 -17.46 8.76 -9.90
CA VAL A 113 -16.17 8.20 -10.29
C VAL A 113 -15.86 7.06 -9.34
N VAL A 114 -15.73 5.85 -9.87
CA VAL A 114 -15.51 4.63 -9.09
C VAL A 114 -14.39 3.80 -9.68
N ALA A 115 -13.75 3.01 -8.82
CA ALA A 115 -12.82 1.97 -9.20
C ALA A 115 -13.09 0.70 -8.38
N ALA A 116 -13.25 -0.43 -9.05
CA ALA A 116 -13.36 -1.75 -8.46
C ALA A 116 -12.12 -2.07 -7.62
N LEU A 117 -12.35 -2.70 -6.48
CA LEU A 117 -11.27 -3.24 -5.67
C LEU A 117 -10.63 -4.42 -6.42
N GLY A 118 -9.31 -4.61 -6.27
CA GLY A 118 -8.62 -5.74 -6.88
C GLY A 118 -9.27 -7.06 -6.47
N HIS A 119 -9.46 -7.97 -7.42
CA HIS A 119 -10.17 -9.24 -7.25
C HIS A 119 -11.68 -9.12 -6.97
N SER A 120 -12.29 -7.95 -7.15
CA SER A 120 -13.75 -7.83 -7.13
C SER A 120 -14.37 -8.66 -8.28
N PRO A 121 -15.43 -9.43 -8.01
CA PRO A 121 -16.15 -10.14 -9.07
C PRO A 121 -16.92 -9.14 -9.94
N GLY A 122 -17.14 -9.48 -11.21
CA GLY A 122 -18.04 -8.74 -12.08
C GLY A 122 -19.48 -8.75 -11.54
N THR A 123 -20.25 -7.71 -11.84
CA THR A 123 -21.68 -7.71 -11.55
C THR A 123 -22.42 -8.49 -12.64
N ASN A 124 -23.38 -9.35 -12.25
CA ASN A 124 -24.22 -10.09 -13.20
C ASN A 124 -25.34 -9.18 -13.74
N GLY A 125 -24.96 -8.05 -14.35
CA GLY A 125 -25.87 -6.96 -14.72
C GLY A 125 -25.82 -5.78 -13.74
N VAL A 126 -26.77 -4.87 -13.88
CA VAL A 126 -26.88 -3.66 -13.04
C VAL A 126 -27.39 -4.05 -11.65
N ILE A 127 -26.72 -3.55 -10.62
CA ILE A 127 -27.19 -3.61 -9.24
C ILE A 127 -27.74 -2.24 -8.86
N GLU A 128 -29.06 -2.16 -8.69
CA GLU A 128 -29.74 -0.99 -8.12
C GLU A 128 -30.32 -1.39 -6.76
N ALA A 129 -29.86 -0.74 -5.70
CA ALA A 129 -30.24 -1.08 -4.33
C ALA A 129 -30.00 0.10 -3.37
N GLU A 130 -30.72 0.10 -2.26
CA GLU A 130 -30.52 1.10 -1.19
C GLU A 130 -29.12 1.02 -0.60
N VAL A 131 -28.52 2.18 -0.32
CA VAL A 131 -27.21 2.28 0.32
C VAL A 131 -27.38 2.41 1.83
N VAL A 132 -26.67 1.59 2.60
CA VAL A 132 -26.56 1.71 4.06
C VAL A 132 -25.16 2.17 4.42
N ARG A 133 -25.07 3.37 5.02
CA ARG A 133 -23.80 3.96 5.44
C ARG A 133 -23.37 3.45 6.81
N PHE A 134 -22.08 3.13 6.91
CA PHE A 134 -21.37 2.81 8.15
C PHE A 134 -20.18 3.75 8.29
N THR A 135 -19.87 4.18 9.51
CA THR A 135 -18.74 5.09 9.79
C THR A 135 -17.44 4.35 10.06
N SER A 136 -17.47 3.02 10.16
CA SER A 136 -16.28 2.19 10.35
C SER A 136 -16.54 0.74 9.95
N LEU A 137 -15.45 -0.04 9.81
CA LEU A 137 -15.55 -1.48 9.61
C LEU A 137 -16.15 -2.19 10.84
N GLU A 138 -15.90 -1.68 12.04
CA GLU A 138 -16.46 -2.18 13.29
C GLU A 138 -17.98 -2.05 13.30
N ALA A 139 -18.51 -0.90 12.86
CA ALA A 139 -19.94 -0.68 12.75
C ALA A 139 -20.59 -1.66 11.76
N LEU A 140 -19.93 -1.90 10.61
CA LEU A 140 -20.40 -2.91 9.65
C LEU A 140 -20.37 -4.33 10.24
N ASN A 141 -19.31 -4.68 10.96
CA ASN A 141 -19.20 -6.01 11.61
C ASN A 141 -20.24 -6.22 12.71
N ALA A 142 -20.59 -5.15 13.44
CA ALA A 142 -21.61 -5.19 14.49
C ALA A 142 -23.04 -5.28 13.95
N ALA A 143 -23.27 -5.02 12.66
CA ALA A 143 -24.58 -5.14 12.06
C ALA A 143 -25.14 -6.57 12.19
N PRO A 144 -26.45 -6.76 12.46
CA PRO A 144 -27.05 -8.09 12.52
C PRO A 144 -26.89 -8.87 11.22
N ALA A 145 -26.75 -10.19 11.28
CA ALA A 145 -26.74 -11.03 10.09
C ALA A 145 -28.05 -10.85 9.30
N GLY A 146 -27.96 -10.77 7.97
CA GLY A 146 -29.11 -10.53 7.07
C GLY A 146 -29.64 -9.09 7.05
N SER A 147 -29.16 -8.19 7.91
CA SER A 147 -29.64 -6.79 7.96
C SER A 147 -29.38 -5.99 6.67
N LEU A 148 -28.46 -6.45 5.82
CA LEU A 148 -28.13 -5.83 4.53
C LEU A 148 -28.66 -6.62 3.33
N ALA A 149 -29.57 -7.57 3.53
CA ALA A 149 -30.21 -8.32 2.44
C ALA A 149 -30.77 -7.36 1.38
N GLY A 150 -30.26 -7.47 0.14
CA GLY A 150 -30.70 -6.63 -0.99
C GLY A 150 -30.17 -5.18 -0.94
N LYS A 151 -29.23 -4.85 -0.06
CA LYS A 151 -28.68 -3.49 0.12
C LYS A 151 -27.19 -3.41 -0.26
N ILE A 152 -26.74 -2.19 -0.55
CA ILE A 152 -25.33 -1.87 -0.77
C ILE A 152 -24.74 -1.37 0.55
N ALA A 153 -23.68 -2.01 1.03
CA ALA A 153 -22.94 -1.53 2.20
C ALA A 153 -21.97 -0.42 1.77
N TYR A 154 -22.03 0.74 2.41
CA TYR A 154 -21.08 1.83 2.19
C TYR A 154 -20.32 2.14 3.47
N VAL A 155 -18.99 1.99 3.47
CA VAL A 155 -18.15 2.40 4.62
C VAL A 155 -17.47 3.73 4.33
N ASP A 156 -17.79 4.71 5.16
CA ASP A 156 -17.25 6.06 5.16
C ASP A 156 -16.54 6.35 6.49
N ALA A 157 -15.28 5.94 6.57
CA ALA A 157 -14.44 6.19 7.76
C ALA A 157 -13.79 7.58 7.77
N GLY A 158 -14.30 8.50 6.93
CA GLY A 158 -13.76 9.85 6.80
C GLY A 158 -12.48 9.92 5.97
N GLN A 159 -11.95 11.13 5.90
CA GLN A 159 -10.76 11.46 5.13
C GLN A 159 -9.50 10.84 5.75
N MET A 160 -8.58 10.34 4.92
CA MET A 160 -7.29 9.86 5.43
C MET A 160 -6.50 11.02 6.02
N VAL A 161 -6.04 10.87 7.26
CA VAL A 161 -5.15 11.84 7.88
C VAL A 161 -3.78 11.79 7.19
N ARG A 162 -3.32 12.93 6.67
CA ARG A 162 -2.01 13.04 6.02
C ARG A 162 -0.91 12.97 7.08
N MET A 163 -0.07 11.93 7.02
CA MET A 163 1.10 11.77 7.88
C MET A 163 2.35 11.51 7.04
N GLN A 164 3.49 12.08 7.44
CA GLN A 164 4.76 11.93 6.71
C GLN A 164 5.25 10.48 6.66
N ASP A 165 4.96 9.70 7.70
CA ASP A 165 5.29 8.27 7.80
C ASP A 165 4.24 7.34 7.16
N GLY A 166 3.14 7.89 6.64
CA GLY A 166 2.03 7.14 6.06
C GLY A 166 1.10 6.47 7.07
N ALA A 167 1.21 6.74 8.38
CA ALA A 167 0.42 6.06 9.42
C ALA A 167 -1.10 6.21 9.25
N GLY A 168 -1.58 7.27 8.58
CA GLY A 168 -3.00 7.46 8.28
C GLY A 168 -3.59 6.43 7.30
N TYR A 169 -2.76 5.76 6.49
CA TYR A 169 -3.22 4.79 5.49
C TYR A 169 -3.69 3.46 6.10
N GLY A 170 -2.96 2.97 7.11
CA GLY A 170 -3.17 1.67 7.74
C GLY A 170 -4.61 1.41 8.20
N PRO A 171 -5.22 2.31 8.98
CA PRO A 171 -6.60 2.14 9.45
C PRO A 171 -7.62 1.99 8.31
N LEU A 172 -7.47 2.78 7.23
CA LEU A 172 -8.43 2.79 6.12
C LEU A 172 -8.23 1.63 5.14
N THR A 173 -6.99 1.18 4.89
CA THR A 173 -6.77 0.01 4.02
C THR A 173 -7.36 -1.28 4.60
N ARG A 174 -7.57 -1.37 5.92
CA ARG A 174 -8.25 -2.52 6.52
C ARG A 174 -9.70 -2.63 6.05
N ILE A 175 -10.37 -1.49 5.85
CA ILE A 175 -11.73 -1.44 5.28
C ILE A 175 -11.71 -2.00 3.86
N ARG A 176 -10.71 -1.63 3.04
CA ARG A 176 -10.56 -2.13 1.68
C ARG A 176 -10.40 -3.65 1.62
N GLY A 177 -9.59 -4.22 2.51
CA GLY A 177 -9.32 -5.66 2.53
C GLY A 177 -10.47 -6.49 3.11
N ALA A 178 -11.06 -6.05 4.23
CA ALA A 178 -12.03 -6.86 4.98
C ALA A 178 -13.49 -6.45 4.75
N GLY A 179 -13.74 -5.24 4.25
CA GLY A 179 -15.08 -4.68 4.04
C GLY A 179 -15.98 -5.52 3.13
N PRO A 180 -15.51 -6.01 1.97
CA PRO A 180 -16.32 -6.84 1.08
C PRO A 180 -16.85 -8.11 1.77
N ALA A 181 -15.98 -8.84 2.47
CA ALA A 181 -16.36 -10.04 3.20
C ALA A 181 -17.30 -9.74 4.37
N ALA A 182 -17.03 -8.65 5.11
CA ALA A 182 -17.90 -8.19 6.19
C ALA A 182 -19.31 -7.86 5.65
N ALA A 183 -19.42 -7.10 4.57
CA ALA A 183 -20.70 -6.76 3.94
C ALA A 183 -21.47 -7.99 3.44
N ALA A 184 -20.77 -8.91 2.74
CA ALA A 184 -21.35 -10.16 2.27
C ALA A 184 -21.91 -11.00 3.43
N SER A 185 -21.19 -11.06 4.57
CA SER A 185 -21.66 -11.78 5.77
C SER A 185 -22.97 -11.22 6.36
N LYS A 186 -23.34 -9.98 6.01
CA LYS A 186 -24.59 -9.33 6.41
C LYS A 186 -25.68 -9.38 5.34
N GLY A 187 -25.40 -10.01 4.19
CA GLY A 187 -26.34 -10.17 3.08
C GLY A 187 -26.29 -9.05 2.04
N ALA A 188 -25.31 -8.15 2.11
CA ALA A 188 -25.18 -7.07 1.14
C ALA A 188 -24.94 -7.60 -0.28
N VAL A 189 -25.55 -6.95 -1.28
CA VAL A 189 -25.39 -7.30 -2.70
C VAL A 189 -24.19 -6.61 -3.35
N ALA A 190 -23.68 -5.54 -2.73
CA ALA A 190 -22.45 -4.85 -3.12
C ALA A 190 -21.82 -4.14 -1.92
N PHE A 191 -20.54 -3.78 -2.08
CA PHE A 191 -19.77 -3.02 -1.10
C PHE A 191 -19.09 -1.83 -1.78
N ILE A 192 -19.20 -0.66 -1.16
CA ILE A 192 -18.53 0.57 -1.55
C ILE A 192 -17.77 1.10 -0.34
N MET A 193 -16.63 1.74 -0.55
CA MET A 193 -15.95 2.50 0.48
C MET A 193 -15.52 3.86 -0.05
N ARG A 194 -15.38 4.83 0.85
CA ARG A 194 -14.62 6.04 0.52
C ARG A 194 -13.19 5.64 0.14
N SER A 195 -12.65 6.26 -0.92
CA SER A 195 -11.25 6.08 -1.33
C SER A 195 -10.30 6.31 -0.16
N VAL A 196 -9.26 5.48 -0.07
CA VAL A 196 -8.18 5.66 0.90
C VAL A 196 -7.24 6.76 0.39
N GLY A 197 -7.63 8.01 0.62
CA GLY A 197 -6.99 9.19 0.08
C GLY A 197 -7.03 10.36 1.06
N SER A 198 -6.03 11.25 0.96
CA SER A 198 -5.95 12.50 1.73
C SER A 198 -6.31 13.72 0.89
N ASP A 199 -6.75 13.51 -0.35
CA ASP A 199 -7.22 14.50 -1.31
C ASP A 199 -8.64 15.00 -1.01
N GLU A 200 -8.82 16.33 -1.01
CA GLU A 200 -10.14 16.95 -0.90
C GLU A 200 -10.82 16.93 -2.29
N HIS A 201 -12.07 16.46 -2.35
CA HIS A 201 -12.92 16.42 -3.55
C HIS A 201 -14.15 17.29 -3.34
#